data_AF-M8CUE0-F1
#
_entry.id   AF-M8CUE0-F1
#
_cell.length_a   1.000
_cell.length_b   1.000
_cell.length_c   1.000
_cell.angle_alpha   90.00
_cell.angle_beta   90.00
_cell.angle_gamma   90.00
#
_symmetry.space_group_name_H-M   'P 1'
#
loop_
_entity.id
_entity.type
_entity.pdbx_description
1 polymer ?
#
loop_
_entity_poly.entity_id
_entity_poly.type
_entity_poly.pdbx_seq_one_letter_code
_entity_poly.pdbx_strand_id
1 'polypeptide(L)'
;MARKNKNRRPGGGGEGGIGPCPSSTVSLRVPRLKEFVLGESPKRPGFVSCGESYDVKANYFKPSSYSENLYRYDLLSRDFTDGPFNFAEQLTVCEIADGQQISHLLNVTFQHPFDREKTILQIVNPYNGDPYAKEFGVTFENKLAIIKGRVLPPPMLKFGDQGKEKVFWPKVGKWNMRSKKMVDGGAVNTWTCINFASDIMRAAAVAFCDELAVMCLVSGMNFRGDPVLPVVNARPKYVESALKKHHKRVMKILRPQGKELDLLIVILPDNNGTLYGDIKRICETDIGLVSQCCLAKHVLPMKPRYLANIALKINAKVGGRNTVLVDAVERNLPRVGNTPTIIFGADVSHPHPGEGPYSPSIAAVVASQDWPEVTKYAGSVRPQAHREEIIQCLFNKTDCKSGCIPGGMIKDVVSKEKLNQVLEHELSAIKKACASVDPIYNPQVTIIMVQRRHHTRLFTGNYGIGSTVFRSGNVLWLIGKYAIPPTLIFTCVAMLALRYARCTSSVSVVPPVYYAHLLASQARLYIKPGDTGELSFPEIKDSVKNSGMFFC
;
A
#
# COMPACT_ATOMS: atom_id res chain seq x y z
N MET A 1 1.86 52.18 26.38
CA MET A 1 2.97 52.89 27.04
C MET A 1 3.11 52.36 28.46
N ALA A 2 4.34 52.02 28.85
CA ALA A 2 4.70 51.32 30.09
C ALA A 2 4.58 52.17 31.36
N ARG A 3 4.42 51.52 32.53
CA ARG A 3 5.30 51.58 33.74
C ARG A 3 4.55 51.08 34.99
N LYS A 4 5.07 50.05 35.67
CA LYS A 4 5.97 50.05 36.87
C LYS A 4 5.25 50.50 38.16
N ASN A 5 5.56 50.06 39.38
CA ASN A 5 6.28 48.94 40.00
C ASN A 5 6.26 49.23 41.53
N LYS A 6 6.45 48.19 42.37
CA LYS A 6 7.03 48.18 43.74
C LYS A 6 6.23 48.56 45.01
N ASN A 7 5.97 47.52 45.81
CA ASN A 7 6.44 47.22 47.18
C ASN A 7 6.36 48.26 48.32
N ARG A 8 5.77 47.85 49.47
CA ARG A 8 6.41 47.73 50.80
C ARG A 8 5.49 47.04 51.85
N ARG A 9 6.09 46.19 52.71
CA ARG A 9 5.61 45.56 53.98
C ARG A 9 5.97 46.48 55.19
N PRO A 10 5.63 46.25 56.51
CA PRO A 10 5.51 44.95 57.25
C PRO A 10 4.58 44.82 58.50
N GLY A 11 4.45 43.57 59.03
CA GLY A 11 4.28 43.12 60.45
C GLY A 11 2.93 43.32 61.18
N GLY A 12 2.34 42.42 62.01
CA GLY A 12 2.64 41.06 62.52
C GLY A 12 1.60 40.60 63.59
N GLY A 13 1.46 39.28 63.84
CA GLY A 13 0.68 38.57 64.91
C GLY A 13 -0.75 38.13 64.49
N GLY A 14 -1.19 36.87 64.38
CA GLY A 14 -1.23 35.68 65.28
C GLY A 14 -2.71 35.49 65.70
N GLU A 15 -3.51 34.42 65.51
CA GLU A 15 -3.35 32.95 65.56
C GLU A 15 -4.42 32.23 64.69
N GLY A 16 -4.18 30.95 64.35
CA GLY A 16 -5.21 29.90 64.25
C GLY A 16 -5.88 29.59 62.89
N GLY A 17 -5.51 28.46 62.27
CA GLY A 17 -6.41 27.72 61.35
C GLY A 17 -5.81 27.23 60.01
N ILE A 18 -5.63 25.91 59.91
CA ILE A 18 -5.76 25.04 58.71
C ILE A 18 -4.96 25.44 57.46
N GLY A 19 -3.79 24.82 57.26
CA GLY A 19 -3.02 24.86 56.02
C GLY A 19 -3.44 23.76 55.02
N PRO A 20 -3.53 24.07 53.71
CA PRO A 20 -3.69 23.08 52.64
C PRO A 20 -2.33 22.51 52.17
N CYS A 21 -2.40 21.30 51.59
CA CYS A 21 -1.29 20.44 51.15
C CYS A 21 -0.33 21.08 50.13
N PRO A 22 0.99 20.83 50.22
CA PRO A 22 1.93 21.12 49.14
C PRO A 22 2.05 19.94 48.16
N SER A 23 1.99 20.27 46.87
CA SER A 23 2.32 19.42 45.73
C SER A 23 3.81 19.08 45.70
N SER A 24 4.15 17.81 45.78
CA SER A 24 5.52 17.31 45.59
C SER A 24 5.68 16.64 44.22
N THR A 25 6.62 17.18 43.46
CA THR A 25 7.23 16.62 42.25
C THR A 25 7.92 15.29 42.58
N VAL A 26 7.67 14.23 41.81
CA VAL A 26 8.42 12.96 41.91
C VAL A 26 9.18 12.70 40.61
N SER A 27 10.51 12.64 40.73
CA SER A 27 11.41 12.15 39.67
C SER A 27 11.35 10.63 39.58
N LEU A 28 11.12 10.08 38.39
CA LEU A 28 11.26 8.64 38.15
C LEU A 28 12.69 8.31 37.69
N ARG A 29 13.47 7.66 38.58
CA ARG A 29 14.67 6.90 38.20
C ARG A 29 14.22 5.58 37.58
N VAL A 30 14.67 5.31 36.36
CA VAL A 30 14.54 4.00 35.71
C VAL A 30 15.56 3.03 36.33
N PRO A 31 15.17 1.89 36.93
CA PRO A 31 16.13 0.88 37.34
C PRO A 31 16.65 0.12 36.12
N ARG A 32 17.97 -0.11 36.06
CA ARG A 32 18.60 -1.04 35.10
C ARG A 32 18.08 -2.46 35.35
N LEU A 33 17.75 -3.18 34.28
CA LEU A 33 17.49 -4.62 34.28
C LEU A 33 18.66 -5.35 34.96
N LYS A 34 18.38 -6.03 36.09
CA LYS A 34 19.27 -7.04 36.66
C LYS A 34 19.04 -8.36 35.92
N GLU A 35 20.14 -9.00 35.53
CA GLU A 35 20.15 -10.40 35.10
C GLU A 35 19.54 -11.28 36.21
N PHE A 36 18.56 -12.11 35.87
CA PHE A 36 18.01 -13.09 36.80
C PHE A 36 18.86 -14.36 36.78
N VAL A 37 19.42 -14.68 37.95
CA VAL A 37 20.04 -15.95 38.29
C VAL A 37 18.95 -17.00 38.50
N LEU A 38 19.08 -18.17 37.86
CA LEU A 38 18.24 -19.34 38.08
C LEU A 38 18.38 -19.84 39.54
N GLY A 39 17.29 -19.86 40.32
CA GLY A 39 17.35 -20.52 41.63
C GLY A 39 16.29 -20.24 42.71
N GLU A 40 15.28 -19.39 42.50
CA GLU A 40 14.23 -19.15 43.52
C GLU A 40 12.81 -19.24 42.97
N SER A 41 11.97 -20.03 43.63
CA SER A 41 10.53 -20.20 43.34
C SER A 41 9.76 -18.91 43.67
N PRO A 42 9.02 -18.28 42.73
CA PRO A 42 8.25 -17.08 43.04
C PRO A 42 7.02 -17.41 43.91
N LYS A 43 6.79 -16.58 44.94
CA LYS A 43 5.57 -16.60 45.78
C LYS A 43 4.33 -16.33 44.90
N ARG A 44 3.28 -17.12 45.11
CA ARG A 44 2.06 -17.15 44.27
C ARG A 44 1.11 -15.99 44.60
N PRO A 45 0.54 -15.28 43.61
CA PRO A 45 -0.46 -14.23 43.84
C PRO A 45 -1.87 -14.83 44.04
N GLY A 46 -2.57 -14.39 45.09
CA GLY A 46 -3.99 -14.68 45.35
C GLY A 46 -4.81 -13.39 45.43
N PHE A 47 -6.13 -13.47 45.25
CA PHE A 47 -7.04 -12.33 45.39
C PHE A 47 -8.22 -12.67 46.30
N VAL A 48 -8.84 -11.65 46.90
CA VAL A 48 -9.95 -11.81 47.85
C VAL A 48 -11.25 -11.33 47.21
N SER A 49 -12.30 -12.14 47.27
CA SER A 49 -13.65 -11.79 46.84
C SER A 49 -14.64 -12.15 47.96
N CYS A 50 -15.52 -11.22 48.35
CA CYS A 50 -16.54 -11.42 49.40
C CYS A 50 -16.01 -12.03 50.72
N GLY A 51 -14.79 -11.66 51.12
CA GLY A 51 -14.19 -12.13 52.38
C GLY A 51 -13.48 -13.49 52.32
N GLU A 52 -13.46 -14.15 51.16
CA GLU A 52 -12.72 -15.40 50.94
C GLU A 52 -11.52 -15.19 50.00
N SER A 53 -10.40 -15.86 50.29
CA SER A 53 -9.16 -15.80 49.50
C SER A 53 -9.12 -16.93 48.48
N TYR A 54 -8.92 -16.59 47.20
CA TYR A 54 -8.87 -17.54 46.09
C TYR A 54 -7.50 -17.54 45.41
N ASP A 55 -6.95 -18.74 45.19
CA ASP A 55 -5.73 -18.98 44.42
C ASP A 55 -6.08 -19.07 42.92
N VAL A 56 -5.37 -18.31 42.07
CA VAL A 56 -5.71 -18.04 40.66
C VAL A 56 -5.72 -19.32 39.80
N LYS A 57 -5.11 -20.42 40.27
CA LYS A 57 -4.97 -21.65 39.47
C LYS A 57 -5.95 -22.81 39.76
N ALA A 58 -6.95 -22.72 40.66
CA ALA A 58 -7.76 -23.94 40.90
C ALA A 58 -9.19 -23.86 41.47
N ASN A 59 -9.72 -22.72 41.94
CA ASN A 59 -11.03 -22.77 42.63
C ASN A 59 -12.12 -21.82 42.10
N TYR A 60 -11.81 -20.80 41.30
CA TYR A 60 -12.84 -19.91 40.76
C TYR A 60 -13.62 -20.54 39.58
N PHE A 61 -12.95 -21.37 38.77
CA PHE A 61 -13.55 -22.07 37.62
C PHE A 61 -13.93 -23.52 37.95
N LYS A 62 -14.63 -23.73 39.06
CA LYS A 62 -15.32 -25.01 39.33
C LYS A 62 -16.71 -25.01 38.68
N PRO A 63 -17.29 -26.18 38.36
CA PRO A 63 -18.34 -26.36 37.36
C PRO A 63 -19.75 -25.88 37.76
N SER A 64 -19.87 -24.97 38.74
CA SER A 64 -21.12 -24.25 38.99
C SER A 64 -21.32 -23.05 38.07
N SER A 65 -20.30 -22.62 37.31
CA SER A 65 -20.37 -21.40 36.50
C SER A 65 -19.86 -21.52 35.05
N TYR A 66 -19.02 -22.50 34.72
CA TYR A 66 -18.54 -22.73 33.34
C TYR A 66 -18.23 -24.22 33.12
N SER A 67 -18.67 -24.78 31.99
CA SER A 67 -18.60 -26.20 31.67
C SER A 67 -17.52 -26.52 30.63
N GLU A 68 -16.24 -26.28 30.92
CA GLU A 68 -15.14 -26.81 30.09
C GLU A 68 -13.96 -27.27 30.94
N ASN A 69 -13.52 -28.51 30.72
CA ASN A 69 -12.37 -29.12 31.39
C ASN A 69 -11.06 -28.59 30.79
N LEU A 70 -10.33 -27.74 31.51
CA LEU A 70 -9.01 -27.26 31.10
C LEU A 70 -7.90 -28.28 31.42
N TYR A 71 -7.24 -28.79 30.38
CA TYR A 71 -6.00 -29.55 30.49
C TYR A 71 -4.80 -28.62 30.72
N ARG A 72 -3.88 -29.05 31.59
CA ARG A 72 -2.69 -28.32 32.06
C ARG A 72 -1.77 -27.86 30.92
N TYR A 73 -1.65 -26.54 30.74
CA TYR A 73 -0.44 -25.90 30.22
C TYR A 73 -0.11 -24.69 31.10
N ASP A 74 1.17 -24.48 31.42
CA ASP A 74 1.63 -23.34 32.20
C ASP A 74 1.51 -22.04 31.37
N LEU A 75 0.39 -21.34 31.53
CA LEU A 75 0.08 -20.08 30.87
C LEU A 75 0.52 -18.89 31.74
N LEU A 76 1.15 -17.89 31.10
CA LEU A 76 1.50 -16.59 31.69
C LEU A 76 0.24 -15.71 31.80
N SER A 77 0.01 -15.08 32.96
CA SER A 77 -1.04 -14.08 33.16
C SER A 77 -0.54 -12.68 32.78
N ARG A 78 -1.43 -11.85 32.22
CA ARG A 78 -1.15 -10.42 31.97
C ARG A 78 -2.24 -9.59 32.66
N ASP A 79 -1.83 -8.70 33.55
CA ASP A 79 -2.77 -7.81 34.25
C ASP A 79 -3.20 -6.66 33.33
N PHE A 80 -4.51 -6.47 33.19
CA PHE A 80 -5.08 -5.27 32.60
C PHE A 80 -5.45 -4.30 33.73
N THR A 81 -4.82 -3.13 33.76
CA THR A 81 -5.24 -2.01 34.61
C THR A 81 -6.14 -1.09 33.78
N ASP A 82 -7.45 -1.20 33.95
CA ASP A 82 -8.40 -0.19 33.49
C ASP A 82 -9.30 0.20 34.67
N GLY A 83 -9.01 1.33 35.31
CA GLY A 83 -9.70 1.75 36.53
C GLY A 83 -9.34 0.94 37.79
N PRO A 84 -10.04 1.14 38.93
CA PRO A 84 -9.64 0.63 40.25
C PRO A 84 -9.81 -0.89 40.43
N PHE A 85 -10.06 -1.65 39.37
CA PHE A 85 -10.25 -3.10 39.42
C PHE A 85 -9.40 -3.79 38.36
N ASN A 86 -8.57 -4.74 38.79
CA ASN A 86 -7.75 -5.57 37.91
C ASN A 86 -8.57 -6.77 37.42
N PHE A 87 -8.62 -6.96 36.10
CA PHE A 87 -9.13 -8.18 35.48
C PHE A 87 -7.98 -8.99 34.91
N ALA A 88 -7.97 -10.29 35.20
CA ALA A 88 -7.02 -11.25 34.62
C ALA A 88 -7.79 -12.18 33.67
N GLU A 89 -7.49 -12.11 32.38
CA GLU A 89 -8.07 -12.97 31.34
C GLU A 89 -6.95 -13.85 30.74
N GLN A 90 -7.22 -15.13 30.51
CA GLN A 90 -6.25 -16.06 29.91
C GLN A 90 -6.22 -15.87 28.39
N LEU A 91 -5.08 -15.43 27.85
CA LEU A 91 -4.87 -15.36 26.40
C LEU A 91 -4.59 -16.76 25.83
N THR A 92 -5.50 -17.27 25.01
CA THR A 92 -5.19 -18.34 24.05
C THR A 92 -4.32 -17.75 22.95
N VAL A 93 -3.19 -18.41 22.68
CA VAL A 93 -2.18 -18.00 21.69
C VAL A 93 -2.84 -17.75 20.33
N CYS A 94 -2.71 -16.53 19.81
CA CYS A 94 -3.07 -16.23 18.42
C CYS A 94 -2.08 -16.94 17.49
N GLU A 95 -2.51 -18.01 16.84
CA GLU A 95 -1.78 -18.57 15.70
C GLU A 95 -1.75 -17.55 14.55
N ILE A 96 -0.56 -17.33 14.01
CA ILE A 96 -0.37 -16.51 12.81
C ILE A 96 -1.02 -17.26 11.65
N ALA A 97 -2.00 -16.64 11.00
CA ALA A 97 -2.73 -17.25 9.90
C ALA A 97 -1.78 -17.70 8.77
N ASP A 98 -1.71 -19.00 8.50
CA ASP A 98 -0.94 -19.52 7.36
C ASP A 98 -1.67 -19.23 6.02
N GLY A 99 -0.98 -19.47 4.89
CA GLY A 99 -1.56 -19.26 3.56
C GLY A 99 -2.80 -20.11 3.27
N GLN A 100 -2.95 -21.27 3.93
CA GLN A 100 -4.09 -22.16 3.80
C GLN A 100 -5.30 -21.67 4.62
N GLN A 101 -5.07 -21.16 5.84
CA GLN A 101 -6.05 -20.53 6.72
C GLN A 101 -6.59 -19.25 6.09
N ILE A 102 -5.74 -18.43 5.45
CA ILE A 102 -6.21 -17.28 4.66
C ILE A 102 -7.07 -17.75 3.47
N SER A 103 -6.65 -18.79 2.75
CA SER A 103 -7.46 -19.33 1.65
C SER A 103 -8.80 -19.90 2.14
N HIS A 104 -8.80 -20.55 3.31
CA HIS A 104 -10.00 -21.07 3.94
C HIS A 104 -10.94 -19.94 4.38
N LEU A 105 -10.41 -18.92 5.08
CA LEU A 105 -11.14 -17.73 5.46
C LEU A 105 -11.72 -17.01 4.24
N LEU A 106 -10.94 -16.88 3.16
CA LEU A 106 -11.43 -16.31 1.91
C LEU A 106 -12.56 -17.14 1.32
N ASN A 107 -12.45 -18.48 1.31
CA ASN A 107 -13.51 -19.35 0.81
C ASN A 107 -14.79 -19.25 1.66
N VAL A 108 -14.67 -19.13 2.99
CA VAL A 108 -15.81 -19.02 3.91
C VAL A 108 -16.45 -17.63 3.84
N THR A 109 -15.66 -16.57 3.68
CA THR A 109 -16.15 -15.19 3.63
C THR A 109 -16.59 -14.74 2.24
N PHE A 110 -16.24 -15.51 1.20
CA PHE A 110 -16.66 -15.22 -0.16
C PHE A 110 -18.16 -15.47 -0.34
N GLN A 111 -18.89 -14.39 -0.59
CA GLN A 111 -20.31 -14.44 -0.92
C GLN A 111 -20.55 -13.75 -2.25
N HIS A 112 -21.33 -14.39 -3.13
CA HIS A 112 -21.79 -13.76 -4.35
C HIS A 112 -22.73 -12.58 -4.03
N PRO A 113 -22.85 -11.58 -4.94
CA PRO A 113 -23.69 -10.40 -4.69
C PRO A 113 -25.12 -10.74 -4.29
N PHE A 114 -25.74 -11.72 -4.95
CA PHE A 114 -27.10 -12.17 -4.64
C PHE A 114 -27.22 -12.77 -3.23
N ASP A 115 -26.30 -13.65 -2.84
CA ASP A 115 -26.30 -14.26 -1.51
C ASP A 115 -26.06 -13.20 -0.42
N ARG A 116 -25.13 -12.27 -0.69
CA ARG A 116 -24.82 -11.16 0.22
C ARG A 116 -26.01 -10.22 0.40
N GLU A 117 -26.74 -9.91 -0.67
CA GLU A 117 -27.96 -9.11 -0.62
C GLU A 117 -29.01 -9.77 0.29
N LYS A 118 -29.24 -11.07 0.11
CA LYS A 118 -30.15 -11.86 0.93
C LYS A 118 -29.72 -11.89 2.39
N THR A 119 -28.44 -12.11 2.68
CA THR A 119 -27.90 -12.09 4.04
C THR A 119 -28.09 -10.73 4.71
N ILE A 120 -27.87 -9.63 4.00
CA ILE A 120 -28.09 -8.27 4.54
C ILE A 120 -29.55 -8.09 4.94
N LEU A 121 -30.51 -8.47 4.08
CA LEU A 121 -31.94 -8.35 4.38
C LEU A 121 -32.36 -9.23 5.57
N GLN A 122 -31.82 -10.45 5.67
CA GLN A 122 -32.08 -11.34 6.80
C GLN A 122 -31.60 -10.76 8.14
N ILE A 123 -30.48 -10.05 8.15
CA ILE A 123 -29.94 -9.39 9.35
C ILE A 123 -30.79 -8.19 9.77
N VAL A 124 -31.37 -7.44 8.83
CA VAL A 124 -32.14 -6.22 9.12
C VAL A 124 -33.57 -6.52 9.63
N ASN A 125 -34.19 -7.60 9.15
CA ASN A 125 -35.60 -7.91 9.46
C ASN A 125 -35.98 -7.94 10.97
N PRO A 126 -35.15 -8.44 11.91
CA PRO A 126 -35.51 -8.53 13.33
C PRO A 126 -35.55 -7.18 14.06
N TYR A 127 -34.94 -6.11 13.54
CA TYR A 127 -34.79 -4.84 14.28
C TYR A 127 -36.12 -4.12 14.57
N ASN A 128 -37.17 -4.36 13.78
CA ASN A 128 -38.51 -3.84 14.09
C ASN A 128 -39.15 -4.50 15.33
N GLY A 129 -38.60 -5.63 15.80
CA GLY A 129 -39.00 -6.28 17.04
C GLY A 129 -38.33 -5.71 18.29
N ASP A 130 -37.28 -4.88 18.13
CA ASP A 130 -36.45 -4.38 19.22
C ASP A 130 -37.23 -3.40 20.12
N PRO A 131 -37.26 -3.62 21.45
CA PRO A 131 -37.98 -2.74 22.37
C PRO A 131 -37.43 -1.31 22.41
N TYR A 132 -36.12 -1.13 22.26
CA TYR A 132 -35.49 0.18 22.24
C TYR A 132 -35.82 0.95 20.96
N ALA A 133 -35.78 0.28 19.79
CA ALA A 133 -36.15 0.92 18.53
C ALA A 133 -37.59 1.49 18.58
N LYS A 134 -38.51 0.74 19.20
CA LYS A 134 -39.90 1.18 19.42
C LYS A 134 -40.01 2.36 20.38
N GLU A 135 -39.26 2.35 21.48
CA GLU A 135 -39.22 3.45 22.44
C GLU A 135 -38.77 4.77 21.79
N PHE A 136 -37.78 4.71 20.90
CA PHE A 136 -37.30 5.87 20.15
C PHE A 136 -38.13 6.21 18.89
N GLY A 137 -39.24 5.49 18.62
CA GLY A 137 -40.07 5.71 17.44
C GLY A 137 -39.37 5.42 16.11
N VAL A 138 -38.30 4.61 16.12
CA VAL A 138 -37.52 4.25 14.94
C VAL A 138 -38.13 3.02 14.29
N THR A 139 -38.36 3.11 12.97
CA THR A 139 -38.83 1.98 12.17
C THR A 139 -37.84 1.72 11.03
N PHE A 140 -37.65 0.45 10.70
CA PHE A 140 -36.73 0.01 9.64
C PHE A 140 -37.51 -0.52 8.45
N GLU A 141 -37.20 -0.03 7.26
CA GLU A 141 -37.77 -0.57 6.03
C GLU A 141 -37.06 -1.88 5.65
N ASN A 142 -37.82 -2.96 5.45
CA ASN A 142 -37.27 -4.28 5.05
C ASN A 142 -36.99 -4.35 3.53
N LYS A 143 -36.49 -3.26 2.95
CA LYS A 143 -36.13 -3.14 1.53
C LYS A 143 -34.86 -2.33 1.40
N LEU A 144 -34.04 -2.67 0.41
CA LEU A 144 -32.85 -1.88 0.09
C LEU A 144 -33.25 -0.59 -0.63
N ALA A 145 -32.52 0.49 -0.35
CA ALA A 145 -32.70 1.75 -1.05
C ALA A 145 -32.44 1.59 -2.56
N ILE A 146 -33.43 1.95 -3.37
CA ILE A 146 -33.34 1.88 -4.83
C ILE A 146 -32.73 3.18 -5.36
N ILE A 147 -31.61 3.05 -6.07
CA ILE A 147 -30.88 4.19 -6.66
C ILE A 147 -30.76 3.99 -8.16
N LYS A 148 -31.04 5.04 -8.94
CA LYS A 148 -30.82 5.04 -10.39
C LYS A 148 -29.32 5.21 -10.68
N GLY A 149 -28.67 4.14 -11.12
CA GLY A 149 -27.28 4.16 -11.57
C GLY A 149 -27.14 4.45 -13.07
N ARG A 150 -25.93 4.85 -13.51
CA ARG A 150 -25.55 4.95 -14.92
C ARG A 150 -24.31 4.11 -15.18
N VAL A 151 -24.28 3.40 -16.30
CA VAL A 151 -23.09 2.66 -16.76
C VAL A 151 -22.38 3.52 -17.79
N LEU A 152 -21.14 3.90 -17.51
CA LEU A 152 -20.32 4.66 -18.45
C LEU A 152 -19.82 3.74 -19.58
N PRO A 153 -19.82 4.20 -20.85
CA PRO A 153 -19.21 3.46 -21.93
C PRO A 153 -17.69 3.34 -21.68
N PRO A 154 -17.08 2.17 -21.91
CA PRO A 154 -15.63 2.03 -21.75
C PRO A 154 -14.90 2.75 -22.90
N PRO A 155 -13.80 3.47 -22.64
CA PRO A 155 -12.99 4.07 -23.69
C PRO A 155 -12.24 3.01 -24.50
N MET A 156 -11.85 3.40 -25.72
CA MET A 156 -11.07 2.54 -26.61
C MET A 156 -9.59 2.56 -26.23
N LEU A 157 -8.97 1.38 -26.24
CA LEU A 157 -7.54 1.20 -26.01
C LEU A 157 -6.80 1.18 -27.34
N LYS A 158 -5.68 1.90 -27.43
CA LYS A 158 -4.71 1.83 -28.53
C LYS A 158 -3.47 1.04 -28.10
N PHE A 159 -3.03 0.18 -29.02
CA PHE A 159 -1.86 -0.70 -28.94
C PHE A 159 -0.84 -0.31 -30.03
N GLY A 160 0.33 -0.94 -30.01
CA GLY A 160 1.40 -0.63 -30.96
C GLY A 160 1.05 -1.00 -32.40
N ASP A 161 1.51 -0.19 -33.35
CA ASP A 161 1.19 -0.32 -34.78
C ASP A 161 1.76 -1.59 -35.43
N GLN A 162 2.74 -2.22 -34.78
CA GLN A 162 3.33 -3.49 -35.20
C GLN A 162 2.44 -4.70 -34.86
N GLY A 163 1.41 -4.53 -34.03
CA GLY A 163 0.45 -5.59 -33.70
C GLY A 163 -0.57 -5.79 -34.82
N LYS A 164 -1.18 -6.99 -34.88
CA LYS A 164 -2.31 -7.25 -35.80
C LYS A 164 -3.53 -6.41 -35.41
N GLU A 165 -3.74 -6.25 -34.11
CA GLU A 165 -4.85 -5.50 -33.54
C GLU A 165 -4.32 -4.24 -32.84
N LYS A 166 -4.68 -3.08 -33.39
CA LYS A 166 -4.17 -1.77 -32.96
C LYS A 166 -5.09 -1.05 -32.01
N VAL A 167 -6.39 -1.34 -32.09
CA VAL A 167 -7.41 -0.69 -31.29
C VAL A 167 -8.36 -1.76 -30.76
N PHE A 168 -8.73 -1.64 -29.49
CA PHE A 168 -9.62 -2.60 -28.83
C PHE A 168 -10.67 -1.89 -27.98
N TRP A 169 -11.90 -2.40 -28.04
CA TRP A 169 -13.00 -1.98 -27.19
C TRP A 169 -13.14 -2.95 -26.00
N PRO A 170 -12.78 -2.55 -24.76
CA PRO A 170 -12.87 -3.42 -23.60
C PRO A 170 -14.29 -3.88 -23.31
N LYS A 171 -14.47 -5.17 -23.06
CA LYS A 171 -15.74 -5.73 -22.59
C LYS A 171 -15.64 -6.04 -21.11
N VAL A 172 -16.56 -5.50 -20.31
CA VAL A 172 -16.61 -5.70 -18.85
C VAL A 172 -15.27 -5.38 -18.17
N GLY A 173 -14.57 -4.35 -18.68
CA GLY A 173 -13.27 -3.91 -18.17
C GLY A 173 -12.14 -4.93 -18.27
N LYS A 174 -12.17 -5.88 -19.22
CA LYS A 174 -11.09 -6.86 -19.40
C LYS A 174 -10.62 -6.94 -20.86
N TRP A 175 -9.33 -7.20 -21.03
CA TRP A 175 -8.68 -7.48 -22.31
C TRP A 175 -7.51 -8.45 -22.12
N ASN A 176 -6.79 -8.75 -23.19
CA ASN A 176 -5.54 -9.52 -23.17
C ASN A 176 -4.58 -8.98 -24.25
N MET A 177 -3.33 -9.43 -24.24
CA MET A 177 -2.29 -9.03 -25.20
C MET A 177 -2.22 -9.92 -26.46
N ARG A 178 -3.16 -10.87 -26.66
CA ARG A 178 -3.12 -11.73 -27.85
C ARG A 178 -3.33 -10.88 -29.10
N SER A 179 -2.48 -11.09 -30.10
CA SER A 179 -2.48 -10.35 -31.38
C SER A 179 -2.18 -8.85 -31.28
N LYS A 180 -1.79 -8.38 -30.09
CA LYS A 180 -1.50 -6.98 -29.79
C LYS A 180 -0.04 -6.85 -29.38
N LYS A 181 0.52 -5.66 -29.61
CA LYS A 181 1.84 -5.27 -29.11
C LYS A 181 1.71 -4.05 -28.22
N MET A 182 2.64 -3.89 -27.30
CA MET A 182 2.75 -2.69 -26.49
C MET A 182 2.91 -1.45 -27.38
N VAL A 183 2.34 -0.32 -26.95
CA VAL A 183 2.42 0.95 -27.71
C VAL A 183 3.87 1.39 -27.89
N ASP A 184 4.63 1.28 -26.80
CA ASP A 184 6.02 1.69 -26.72
C ASP A 184 6.78 0.62 -25.94
N GLY A 185 7.48 -0.25 -26.67
CA GLY A 185 8.27 -1.32 -26.10
C GLY A 185 9.63 -0.80 -25.66
N GLY A 186 9.88 -0.83 -24.35
CA GLY A 186 11.17 -0.47 -23.78
C GLY A 186 12.28 -1.43 -24.21
N ALA A 187 13.51 -0.94 -24.10
CA ALA A 187 14.71 -1.69 -24.47
C ALA A 187 15.38 -2.31 -23.23
N VAL A 188 15.69 -3.60 -23.29
CA VAL A 188 16.51 -4.34 -22.33
C VAL A 188 17.66 -4.95 -23.10
N ASN A 189 18.76 -4.22 -23.19
CA ASN A 189 19.94 -4.62 -23.95
C ASN A 189 20.90 -5.44 -23.11
N THR A 190 20.90 -5.22 -21.80
CA THR A 190 21.77 -5.89 -20.85
C THR A 190 20.93 -6.38 -19.67
N TRP A 191 20.94 -7.69 -19.45
CA TRP A 191 20.25 -8.28 -18.31
C TRP A 191 20.99 -9.52 -17.81
N THR A 192 20.64 -9.96 -16.62
CA THR A 192 21.16 -11.20 -16.03
C THR A 192 20.11 -11.82 -15.11
N CYS A 193 20.35 -13.07 -14.67
CA CYS A 193 19.46 -13.75 -13.74
C CYS A 193 20.21 -14.41 -12.57
N ILE A 194 19.62 -14.31 -11.38
CA ILE A 194 20.03 -15.05 -10.18
C ILE A 194 18.86 -15.90 -9.70
N ASN A 195 19.09 -17.19 -9.51
CA ASN A 195 18.13 -18.13 -8.98
C ASN A 195 18.42 -18.43 -7.50
N PHE A 196 17.49 -18.07 -6.61
CA PHE A 196 17.55 -18.38 -5.18
C PHE A 196 16.70 -19.59 -4.78
N ALA A 197 15.96 -20.19 -5.72
CA ALA A 197 15.11 -21.35 -5.49
C ALA A 197 15.93 -22.64 -5.67
N SER A 198 16.09 -23.42 -4.59
CA SER A 198 16.91 -24.64 -4.59
C SER A 198 16.27 -25.81 -5.36
N ASP A 199 14.95 -25.79 -5.47
CA ASP A 199 14.12 -26.74 -6.22
C ASP A 199 14.15 -26.49 -7.73
N ILE A 200 14.62 -25.31 -8.16
CA ILE A 200 14.77 -24.97 -9.57
C ILE A 200 16.20 -25.25 -10.04
N MET A 201 16.34 -26.23 -10.93
CA MET A 201 17.61 -26.52 -11.60
C MET A 201 18.03 -25.36 -12.52
N ARG A 202 19.33 -25.15 -12.68
CA ARG A 202 19.88 -24.09 -13.55
C ARG A 202 19.34 -24.15 -14.97
N ALA A 203 19.19 -25.34 -15.55
CA ALA A 203 18.65 -25.54 -16.89
C ALA A 203 17.20 -25.05 -17.02
N ALA A 204 16.35 -25.33 -16.02
CA ALA A 204 14.97 -24.84 -15.98
C ALA A 204 14.90 -23.31 -15.83
N ALA A 205 15.79 -22.74 -15.02
CA ALA A 205 15.89 -21.29 -14.88
C ALA A 205 16.32 -20.59 -16.19
N VAL A 206 17.25 -21.19 -16.94
CA VAL A 206 17.65 -20.72 -18.28
C VAL A 206 16.46 -20.77 -19.24
N ALA A 207 15.81 -21.93 -19.38
CA ALA A 207 14.64 -22.10 -20.25
C ALA A 207 13.51 -21.10 -19.94
N PHE A 208 13.26 -20.84 -18.65
CA PHE A 208 12.28 -19.83 -18.22
C PHE A 208 12.67 -18.41 -18.65
N CYS A 209 13.95 -18.04 -18.54
CA CYS A 209 14.41 -16.71 -18.96
C CYS A 209 14.33 -16.56 -20.48
N ASP A 210 14.66 -17.60 -21.23
CA ASP A 210 14.58 -17.60 -22.70
C ASP A 210 13.12 -17.41 -23.15
N GLU A 211 12.18 -18.18 -22.58
CA GLU A 211 10.77 -18.05 -22.90
C GLU A 211 10.19 -16.69 -22.48
N LEU A 212 10.65 -16.13 -21.35
CA LEU A 212 10.28 -14.78 -20.94
C LEU A 212 10.84 -13.72 -21.89
N ALA A 213 12.07 -13.87 -22.38
CA ALA A 213 12.67 -12.99 -23.38
C ALA A 213 11.87 -13.02 -24.70
N VAL A 214 11.50 -14.22 -25.16
CA VAL A 214 10.60 -14.41 -26.32
C VAL A 214 9.27 -13.71 -26.09
N MET A 215 8.66 -13.87 -24.92
CA MET A 215 7.40 -13.19 -24.59
C MET A 215 7.54 -11.66 -24.62
N CYS A 216 8.66 -11.10 -24.15
CA CYS A 216 8.93 -9.67 -24.23
C CYS A 216 9.04 -9.19 -25.69
N LEU A 217 9.78 -9.92 -26.53
CA LEU A 217 9.91 -9.65 -27.98
C LEU A 217 8.56 -9.71 -28.70
N VAL A 218 7.78 -10.77 -28.49
CA VAL A 218 6.46 -10.94 -29.10
C VAL A 218 5.48 -9.84 -28.64
N SER A 219 5.62 -9.39 -27.39
CA SER A 219 4.84 -8.28 -26.85
C SER A 219 5.26 -6.91 -27.40
N GLY A 220 6.33 -6.81 -28.18
CA GLY A 220 6.79 -5.59 -28.84
C GLY A 220 7.94 -4.85 -28.14
N MET A 221 8.59 -5.46 -27.14
CA MET A 221 9.79 -4.91 -26.51
C MET A 221 11.04 -5.21 -27.33
N ASN A 222 12.07 -4.38 -27.21
CA ASN A 222 13.41 -4.73 -27.65
C ASN A 222 14.14 -5.44 -26.51
N PHE A 223 14.14 -6.77 -26.49
CA PHE A 223 14.72 -7.55 -25.40
C PHE A 223 15.83 -8.46 -25.94
N ARG A 224 17.07 -8.27 -25.46
CA ARG A 224 18.19 -9.11 -25.86
C ARG A 224 17.96 -10.55 -25.40
N GLY A 225 18.09 -11.52 -26.30
CA GLY A 225 17.87 -12.94 -25.97
C GLY A 225 18.85 -13.48 -24.93
N ASP A 226 20.14 -13.20 -25.08
CA ASP A 226 21.16 -13.73 -24.17
C ASP A 226 21.45 -12.82 -22.97
N PRO A 227 21.56 -13.37 -21.75
CA PRO A 227 22.02 -12.61 -20.59
C PRO A 227 23.52 -12.30 -20.67
N VAL A 228 23.95 -11.22 -20.01
CA VAL A 228 25.37 -10.80 -19.97
C VAL A 228 26.27 -11.86 -19.33
N LEU A 229 25.74 -12.59 -18.35
CA LEU A 229 26.39 -13.73 -17.72
C LEU A 229 25.38 -14.89 -17.63
N PRO A 230 25.85 -16.14 -17.69
CA PRO A 230 24.99 -17.30 -17.45
C PRO A 230 24.25 -17.22 -16.12
N VAL A 231 23.04 -17.77 -16.08
CA VAL A 231 22.21 -17.82 -14.85
C VAL A 231 22.99 -18.47 -13.70
N VAL A 232 22.98 -17.81 -12.53
CA VAL A 232 23.71 -18.25 -11.34
C VAL A 232 22.74 -18.68 -10.25
N ASN A 233 23.01 -19.80 -9.60
CA ASN A 233 22.28 -20.21 -8.40
C ASN A 233 22.94 -19.61 -7.14
N ALA A 234 22.14 -19.10 -6.22
CA ALA A 234 22.57 -18.56 -4.94
C ALA A 234 21.66 -19.06 -3.82
N ARG A 235 22.15 -19.02 -2.57
CA ARG A 235 21.33 -19.38 -1.40
C ARG A 235 20.75 -18.11 -0.76
N PRO A 236 19.47 -18.10 -0.30
CA PRO A 236 18.85 -16.94 0.34
C PRO A 236 19.68 -16.31 1.46
N LYS A 237 20.34 -17.14 2.30
CA LYS A 237 21.22 -16.68 3.38
C LYS A 237 22.39 -15.79 2.94
N TYR A 238 22.76 -15.82 1.66
CA TYR A 238 23.87 -15.04 1.10
C TYR A 238 23.38 -13.99 0.10
N VAL A 239 22.11 -13.56 0.17
CA VAL A 239 21.48 -12.63 -0.78
C VAL A 239 22.33 -11.39 -1.05
N GLU A 240 22.83 -10.72 -0.02
CA GLU A 240 23.58 -9.48 -0.17
C GLU A 240 24.92 -9.69 -0.89
N SER A 241 25.70 -10.66 -0.43
CA SER A 241 26.98 -11.01 -1.06
C SER A 241 26.79 -11.50 -2.49
N ALA A 242 25.76 -12.32 -2.74
CA ALA A 242 25.42 -12.82 -4.07
C ALA A 242 25.07 -11.70 -5.04
N LEU A 243 24.18 -10.77 -4.64
CA LEU A 243 23.79 -9.61 -5.46
C LEU A 243 24.99 -8.70 -5.75
N LYS A 244 25.73 -8.27 -4.71
CA LYS A 244 26.87 -7.35 -4.86
C LYS A 244 28.00 -7.97 -5.68
N LYS A 245 28.35 -9.25 -5.44
CA LYS A 245 29.40 -9.97 -6.19
C LYS A 245 28.99 -10.20 -7.65
N HIS A 246 27.75 -10.61 -7.90
CA HIS A 246 27.26 -10.84 -9.27
C HIS A 246 27.20 -9.53 -10.06
N HIS A 247 26.65 -8.46 -9.47
CA HIS A 247 26.64 -7.13 -10.09
C HIS A 247 28.06 -6.66 -10.43
N LYS A 248 29.02 -6.78 -9.51
CA LYS A 248 30.43 -6.40 -9.77
C LYS A 248 31.04 -7.17 -10.95
N ARG A 249 30.73 -8.47 -11.10
CA ARG A 249 31.19 -9.30 -12.23
C ARG A 249 30.59 -8.83 -13.55
N VAL A 250 29.28 -8.58 -13.59
CA VAL A 250 28.60 -8.07 -14.78
C VAL A 250 29.16 -6.70 -15.18
N MET A 251 29.28 -5.78 -14.22
CA MET A 251 29.80 -4.44 -14.49
C MET A 251 31.26 -4.43 -14.95
N LYS A 252 32.09 -5.41 -14.58
CA LYS A 252 33.45 -5.55 -15.13
C LYS A 252 33.43 -5.79 -16.65
N ILE A 253 32.38 -6.41 -17.18
CA ILE A 253 32.21 -6.67 -18.62
C ILE A 253 31.58 -5.47 -19.34
N LEU A 254 30.63 -4.79 -18.69
CA LEU A 254 29.85 -3.70 -19.29
C LEU A 254 30.56 -2.35 -19.26
N ARG A 255 31.29 -2.01 -18.18
CA ARG A 255 31.99 -0.72 -18.03
C ARG A 255 32.97 -0.40 -19.16
N PRO A 256 33.81 -1.34 -19.62
CA PRO A 256 34.70 -1.08 -20.76
C PRO A 256 33.96 -0.74 -22.06
N GLN A 257 32.69 -1.10 -22.17
CA GLN A 257 31.83 -0.80 -23.32
C GLN A 257 30.99 0.47 -23.12
N GLY A 258 31.16 1.18 -22.00
CA GLY A 258 30.33 2.33 -21.62
C GLY A 258 28.86 1.97 -21.36
N LYS A 259 28.58 0.71 -20.97
CA LYS A 259 27.22 0.21 -20.71
C LYS A 259 26.99 -0.02 -19.22
N GLU A 260 25.73 0.10 -18.83
CA GLU A 260 25.20 -0.27 -17.51
C GLU A 260 24.29 -1.48 -17.64
N LEU A 261 23.92 -2.10 -16.52
CA LEU A 261 23.00 -3.25 -16.48
C LEU A 261 21.53 -2.76 -16.39
N ASP A 262 20.69 -3.11 -17.37
CA ASP A 262 19.31 -2.61 -17.45
C ASP A 262 18.37 -3.35 -16.48
N LEU A 263 18.51 -4.67 -16.35
CA LEU A 263 17.56 -5.51 -15.61
C LEU A 263 18.21 -6.70 -14.91
N LEU A 264 17.79 -6.95 -13.67
CA LEU A 264 18.02 -8.22 -12.97
C LEU A 264 16.73 -9.02 -12.84
N ILE A 265 16.71 -10.22 -13.42
CA ILE A 265 15.65 -11.20 -13.17
C ILE A 265 16.04 -12.04 -11.96
N VAL A 266 15.13 -12.21 -11.00
CA VAL A 266 15.39 -13.02 -9.80
C VAL A 266 14.34 -14.10 -9.65
N ILE A 267 14.77 -15.36 -9.57
CA ILE A 267 13.87 -16.47 -9.25
C ILE A 267 13.90 -16.70 -7.74
N LEU A 268 12.72 -16.69 -7.12
CA LEU A 268 12.53 -16.82 -5.68
C LEU A 268 11.86 -18.15 -5.34
N PRO A 269 12.19 -18.76 -4.20
CA PRO A 269 11.36 -19.82 -3.64
C PRO A 269 9.95 -19.31 -3.35
N ASP A 270 8.96 -20.21 -3.36
CA ASP A 270 7.57 -19.84 -3.10
C ASP A 270 7.35 -19.30 -1.69
N ASN A 271 8.04 -19.90 -0.71
CA ASN A 271 8.20 -19.33 0.63
C ASN A 271 9.53 -18.57 0.69
N ASN A 272 9.46 -17.25 0.62
CA ASN A 272 10.64 -16.39 0.52
C ASN A 272 10.89 -15.50 1.75
N GLY A 273 10.05 -15.52 2.78
CA GLY A 273 10.27 -14.75 4.01
C GLY A 273 10.70 -13.30 3.74
N THR A 274 11.85 -12.89 4.27
CA THR A 274 12.42 -11.54 4.06
C THR A 274 13.14 -11.36 2.73
N LEU A 275 13.42 -12.43 1.97
CA LEU A 275 14.29 -12.42 0.79
C LEU A 275 13.81 -11.44 -0.28
N TYR A 276 12.49 -11.37 -0.54
CA TYR A 276 11.94 -10.42 -1.50
C TYR A 276 12.25 -8.97 -1.10
N GLY A 277 12.06 -8.64 0.18
CA GLY A 277 12.36 -7.32 0.73
C GLY A 277 13.85 -7.00 0.68
N ASP A 278 14.71 -7.97 1.06
CA ASP A 278 16.16 -7.82 0.99
C ASP A 278 16.65 -7.55 -0.44
N ILE A 279 16.17 -8.31 -1.42
CA ILE A 279 16.51 -8.08 -2.83
C ILE A 279 16.08 -6.70 -3.27
N LYS A 280 14.84 -6.31 -2.96
CA LYS A 280 14.29 -5.01 -3.38
C LYS A 280 15.09 -3.86 -2.81
N ARG A 281 15.31 -3.88 -1.50
CA ARG A 281 16.14 -2.91 -0.79
C ARG A 281 17.55 -2.84 -1.40
N ILE A 282 18.29 -3.95 -1.40
CA ILE A 282 19.70 -3.97 -1.85
C ILE A 282 19.82 -3.53 -3.32
N CYS A 283 18.92 -3.98 -4.20
CA CYS A 283 18.95 -3.57 -5.60
C CYS A 283 18.66 -2.08 -5.75
N GLU A 284 17.69 -1.52 -5.02
CA GLU A 284 17.16 -0.19 -5.28
C GLU A 284 17.89 0.91 -4.49
N THR A 285 18.52 0.57 -3.35
CA THR A 285 19.25 1.51 -2.47
C THR A 285 20.76 1.36 -2.57
N ASP A 286 21.30 0.14 -2.55
CA ASP A 286 22.75 -0.08 -2.48
C ASP A 286 23.39 -0.17 -3.86
N ILE A 287 22.72 -0.86 -4.79
CA ILE A 287 23.27 -1.17 -6.12
C ILE A 287 22.81 -0.12 -7.13
N GLY A 288 21.52 0.14 -7.22
CA GLY A 288 20.91 1.07 -8.17
C GLY A 288 20.35 0.38 -9.41
N LEU A 289 19.79 -0.81 -9.24
CA LEU A 289 19.39 -1.73 -10.31
C LEU A 289 17.91 -2.08 -10.22
N VAL A 290 17.24 -2.06 -11.36
CA VAL A 290 15.86 -2.51 -11.49
C VAL A 290 15.80 -4.04 -11.45
N SER A 291 14.93 -4.58 -10.59
CA SER A 291 14.74 -6.04 -10.44
C SER A 291 13.32 -6.51 -10.74
N GLN A 292 13.21 -7.67 -11.40
CA GLN A 292 11.96 -8.40 -11.62
C GLN A 292 12.02 -9.78 -10.97
N CYS A 293 11.33 -9.93 -9.83
CA CYS A 293 11.26 -11.18 -9.10
C CYS A 293 10.13 -12.08 -9.63
N CYS A 294 10.40 -13.38 -9.76
CA CYS A 294 9.47 -14.43 -10.21
C CYS A 294 9.50 -15.59 -9.22
N LEU A 295 8.34 -16.18 -8.90
CA LEU A 295 8.25 -17.30 -7.95
C LEU A 295 8.49 -18.64 -8.64
N ALA A 296 9.11 -19.58 -7.93
CA ALA A 296 9.48 -20.92 -8.38
C ALA A 296 8.29 -21.69 -9.00
N LYS A 297 7.09 -21.63 -8.40
CA LYS A 297 5.87 -22.28 -8.94
C LYS A 297 5.48 -21.87 -10.36
N HIS A 298 6.03 -20.78 -10.89
CA HIS A 298 5.76 -20.29 -12.24
C HIS A 298 6.86 -20.61 -13.24
N VAL A 299 8.01 -21.10 -12.78
CA VAL A 299 9.20 -21.34 -13.61
C VAL A 299 9.00 -22.56 -14.51
N LEU A 300 8.54 -23.69 -13.97
CA LEU A 300 8.30 -24.90 -14.78
C LEU A 300 7.03 -24.80 -15.65
N PRO A 301 5.88 -24.31 -15.14
CA PRO A 301 4.66 -24.29 -15.96
C PRO A 301 4.67 -23.28 -17.10
N MET A 302 5.48 -22.21 -17.01
CA MET A 302 5.66 -21.17 -18.03
C MET A 302 4.34 -20.70 -18.68
N LYS A 303 3.28 -20.55 -17.88
CA LYS A 303 1.94 -20.25 -18.41
C LYS A 303 2.01 -18.95 -19.22
N PRO A 304 1.57 -18.91 -20.50
CA PRO A 304 1.72 -17.73 -21.35
C PRO A 304 1.11 -16.46 -20.76
N ARG A 305 -0.03 -16.60 -20.05
CA ARG A 305 -0.69 -15.50 -19.34
C ARG A 305 0.18 -14.91 -18.22
N TYR A 306 0.93 -15.75 -17.51
CA TYR A 306 1.86 -15.29 -16.47
C TYR A 306 3.00 -14.51 -17.11
N LEU A 307 3.66 -15.08 -18.12
CA LEU A 307 4.78 -14.44 -18.81
C LEU A 307 4.37 -13.10 -19.44
N ALA A 308 3.19 -13.02 -20.08
CA ALA A 308 2.67 -11.77 -20.62
C ALA A 308 2.49 -10.71 -19.54
N ASN A 309 1.97 -11.07 -18.36
CA ASN A 309 1.85 -10.14 -17.24
C ASN A 309 3.21 -9.71 -16.66
N ILE A 310 4.21 -10.59 -16.67
CA ILE A 310 5.59 -10.22 -16.30
C ILE A 310 6.19 -9.28 -17.34
N ALA A 311 6.00 -9.52 -18.63
CA ALA A 311 6.45 -8.62 -19.71
C ALA A 311 5.83 -7.22 -19.55
N LEU A 312 4.53 -7.12 -19.22
CA LEU A 312 3.87 -5.84 -18.92
C LEU A 312 4.57 -5.08 -17.77
N LYS A 313 4.99 -5.78 -16.72
CA LYS A 313 5.72 -5.19 -15.59
C LYS A 313 7.14 -4.77 -15.99
N ILE A 314 7.85 -5.61 -16.74
CA ILE A 314 9.21 -5.29 -17.19
C ILE A 314 9.15 -4.04 -18.07
N ASN A 315 8.25 -3.99 -19.05
CA ASN A 315 8.10 -2.84 -19.93
C ASN A 315 7.86 -1.52 -19.16
N ALA A 316 6.96 -1.55 -18.17
CA ALA A 316 6.70 -0.41 -17.30
C ALA A 316 7.93 0.04 -16.49
N LYS A 317 8.75 -0.92 -16.04
CA LYS A 317 9.96 -0.64 -15.25
C LYS A 317 11.08 -0.01 -16.06
N VAL A 318 11.18 -0.35 -17.34
CA VAL A 318 12.21 0.18 -18.25
C VAL A 318 11.70 1.38 -19.06
N GLY A 319 10.60 2.01 -18.61
CA GLY A 319 10.09 3.26 -19.16
C GLY A 319 9.19 3.12 -20.39
N GLY A 320 8.83 1.91 -20.81
CA GLY A 320 7.89 1.65 -21.90
C GLY A 320 6.42 1.90 -21.53
N ARG A 321 5.54 1.91 -22.55
CA ARG A 321 4.09 2.08 -22.40
C ARG A 321 3.34 0.88 -22.97
N ASN A 322 2.55 0.24 -22.13
CA ASN A 322 1.81 -0.96 -22.52
C ASN A 322 0.62 -0.63 -23.43
N THR A 323 -0.20 0.33 -23.03
CA THR A 323 -1.46 0.72 -23.71
C THR A 323 -1.72 2.20 -23.48
N VAL A 324 -2.34 2.88 -24.44
CA VAL A 324 -2.84 4.26 -24.30
C VAL A 324 -4.34 4.30 -24.62
N LEU A 325 -5.05 5.37 -24.27
CA LEU A 325 -6.42 5.57 -24.75
C LEU A 325 -6.40 6.25 -26.11
N VAL A 326 -7.31 5.87 -27.00
CA VAL A 326 -7.50 6.55 -28.30
C VAL A 326 -7.78 8.04 -28.06
N ASP A 327 -8.71 8.36 -27.17
CA ASP A 327 -9.07 9.74 -26.82
C ASP A 327 -7.91 10.54 -26.24
N ALA A 328 -6.91 9.88 -25.62
CA ALA A 328 -5.72 10.56 -25.12
C ALA A 328 -4.83 11.06 -26.26
N VAL A 329 -4.63 10.20 -27.27
CA VAL A 329 -3.82 10.50 -28.45
C VAL A 329 -4.51 11.56 -29.31
N GLU A 330 -5.83 11.50 -29.40
CA GLU A 330 -6.65 12.47 -30.16
C GLU A 330 -6.94 13.77 -29.38
N ARG A 331 -6.44 13.89 -28.14
CA ARG A 331 -6.70 15.02 -27.22
C ARG A 331 -8.19 15.26 -26.91
N ASN A 332 -9.01 14.22 -27.08
CA ASN A 332 -10.44 14.23 -26.79
C ASN A 332 -10.77 13.91 -25.33
N LEU A 333 -9.76 13.69 -24.47
CA LEU A 333 -10.00 13.54 -23.03
C LEU A 333 -10.56 14.85 -22.45
N PRO A 334 -11.74 14.84 -21.84
CA PRO A 334 -12.30 16.06 -21.26
C PRO A 334 -11.37 16.66 -20.19
N ARG A 335 -11.05 17.95 -20.33
CA ARG A 335 -10.09 18.74 -19.52
C ARG A 335 -8.62 18.28 -19.58
N VAL A 336 -8.36 16.98 -19.46
CA VAL A 336 -6.99 16.44 -19.49
C VAL A 336 -6.38 16.55 -20.89
N GLY A 337 -7.14 16.40 -21.97
CA GLY A 337 -6.60 16.39 -23.35
C GLY A 337 -6.24 17.77 -23.89
N ASN A 338 -6.98 18.80 -23.48
CA ASN A 338 -6.87 20.16 -24.04
C ASN A 338 -5.90 21.06 -23.25
N THR A 339 -5.66 20.75 -21.98
CA THR A 339 -4.81 21.54 -21.11
C THR A 339 -3.74 20.63 -20.51
N PRO A 340 -2.44 20.98 -20.61
CA PRO A 340 -1.39 20.29 -19.88
C PRO A 340 -1.83 20.00 -18.44
N THR A 341 -1.70 18.75 -18.04
CA THR A 341 -2.27 18.24 -16.80
C THR A 341 -1.36 17.18 -16.17
N ILE A 342 -1.07 17.31 -14.88
CA ILE A 342 -0.35 16.31 -14.09
C ILE A 342 -1.30 15.65 -13.09
N ILE A 343 -1.33 14.33 -13.05
CA ILE A 343 -2.20 13.58 -12.15
C ILE A 343 -1.36 13.01 -11.02
N PHE A 344 -1.73 13.34 -9.78
CA PHE A 344 -1.07 12.84 -8.60
C PHE A 344 -1.85 11.69 -7.98
N GLY A 345 -1.13 10.74 -7.40
CA GLY A 345 -1.69 9.74 -6.49
C GLY A 345 -0.96 9.79 -5.18
N ALA A 346 -1.69 9.74 -4.07
CA ALA A 346 -1.11 9.71 -2.74
C ALA A 346 -1.67 8.53 -1.94
N ASP A 347 -0.83 7.94 -1.10
CA ASP A 347 -1.23 6.90 -0.14
C ASP A 347 -0.29 6.93 1.06
N VAL A 348 -0.87 6.81 2.27
CA VAL A 348 -0.10 6.56 3.49
C VAL A 348 -0.31 5.12 3.94
N SER A 349 0.80 4.41 4.14
CA SER A 349 0.80 3.06 4.68
C SER A 349 1.20 3.09 6.14
N HIS A 350 0.31 2.62 7.02
CA HIS A 350 0.57 2.44 8.44
C HIS A 350 1.22 1.08 8.76
N PRO A 351 1.96 0.99 9.88
CA PRO A 351 2.44 -0.28 10.41
C PRO A 351 1.29 -1.23 10.77
N HIS A 352 1.51 -2.54 10.64
CA HIS A 352 0.53 -3.56 11.01
C HIS A 352 0.22 -3.54 12.52
N PRO A 353 -0.99 -3.96 12.94
CA PRO A 353 -1.29 -4.18 14.36
C PRO A 353 -0.29 -5.18 14.96
N GLY A 354 0.48 -4.76 15.96
CA GLY A 354 1.55 -5.56 16.58
C GLY A 354 2.97 -5.15 16.19
N GLU A 355 3.15 -4.37 15.11
CA GLU A 355 4.40 -3.65 14.89
C GLU A 355 4.59 -2.60 16.00
N GLY A 356 5.81 -2.49 16.54
CA GLY A 356 6.10 -1.65 17.71
C GLY A 356 5.76 -0.17 17.49
N PRO A 357 5.57 0.62 18.57
CA PRO A 357 5.11 2.02 18.50
C PRO A 357 6.06 2.95 17.75
N TYR A 358 7.30 2.53 17.53
CA TYR A 358 8.31 3.28 16.79
C TYR A 358 8.25 3.08 15.27
N SER A 359 7.41 2.15 14.78
CA SER A 359 7.30 1.85 13.34
C SER A 359 6.64 3.02 12.61
N PRO A 360 7.27 3.63 11.60
CA PRO A 360 6.76 4.83 10.97
C PRO A 360 5.58 4.53 10.02
N SER A 361 4.75 5.55 9.82
CA SER A 361 3.90 5.61 8.63
C SER A 361 4.76 5.95 7.42
N ILE A 362 4.37 5.50 6.23
CA ILE A 362 5.10 5.78 4.99
C ILE A 362 4.16 6.49 4.04
N ALA A 363 4.47 7.74 3.73
CA ALA A 363 3.76 8.52 2.72
C ALA A 363 4.42 8.35 1.36
N ALA A 364 3.62 7.97 0.36
CA ALA A 364 4.05 7.87 -1.02
C ALA A 364 3.20 8.77 -1.92
N VAL A 365 3.87 9.49 -2.81
CA VAL A 365 3.25 10.34 -3.82
C VAL A 365 3.80 9.96 -5.18
N VAL A 366 2.91 9.74 -6.14
CA VAL A 366 3.27 9.52 -7.54
C VAL A 366 2.70 10.60 -8.42
N ALA A 367 3.37 10.89 -9.53
CA ALA A 367 2.97 11.94 -10.46
C ALA A 367 3.15 11.49 -11.91
N SER A 368 2.15 11.72 -12.77
CA SER A 368 2.23 11.40 -14.19
C SER A 368 3.34 12.17 -14.91
N GLN A 369 3.96 11.59 -15.92
CA GLN A 369 5.14 12.15 -16.61
C GLN A 369 4.94 12.39 -18.12
N ASP A 370 3.84 11.90 -18.70
CA ASP A 370 3.63 11.83 -20.14
C ASP A 370 2.23 12.33 -20.52
N TRP A 371 2.00 13.63 -20.35
CA TRP A 371 0.77 14.26 -20.87
C TRP A 371 0.78 14.29 -22.40
N PRO A 372 -0.36 14.02 -23.09
CA PRO A 372 -1.71 13.76 -22.56
C PRO A 372 -2.04 12.28 -22.25
N GLU A 373 -1.14 11.34 -22.47
CA GLU A 373 -1.38 9.90 -22.35
C GLU A 373 -1.52 9.40 -20.91
N VAL A 374 -0.82 10.02 -19.95
CA VAL A 374 -0.85 9.72 -18.51
C VAL A 374 -0.67 8.22 -18.22
N THR A 375 0.40 7.63 -18.76
CA THR A 375 0.75 6.21 -18.61
C THR A 375 2.05 5.97 -17.84
N LYS A 376 2.92 6.97 -17.73
CA LYS A 376 4.18 6.93 -16.98
C LYS A 376 4.05 7.71 -15.69
N TYR A 377 4.59 7.19 -14.60
CA TYR A 377 4.55 7.82 -13.29
C TYR A 377 5.92 7.80 -12.63
N ALA A 378 6.32 8.94 -12.05
CA ALA A 378 7.43 9.02 -11.12
C ALA A 378 6.90 8.95 -9.69
N GLY A 379 7.70 8.43 -8.77
CA GLY A 379 7.31 8.23 -7.37
C GLY A 379 8.30 8.84 -6.39
N SER A 380 7.77 9.43 -5.32
CA SER A 380 8.51 9.90 -4.15
C SER A 380 7.90 9.28 -2.90
N VAL A 381 8.75 8.94 -1.93
CA VAL A 381 8.32 8.26 -0.70
C VAL A 381 9.12 8.74 0.50
N ARG A 382 8.46 8.91 1.63
CA ARG A 382 9.05 9.40 2.87
C ARG A 382 8.48 8.68 4.10
N PRO A 383 9.31 8.37 5.11
CA PRO A 383 8.80 8.00 6.43
C PRO A 383 8.22 9.25 7.13
N GLN A 384 7.20 9.03 7.94
CA GLN A 384 6.61 10.05 8.81
C GLN A 384 6.22 9.44 10.17
N ALA A 385 5.76 10.28 11.10
CA ALA A 385 5.43 9.85 12.46
C ALA A 385 4.43 8.69 12.49
N HIS A 386 4.48 7.90 13.57
CA HIS A 386 3.64 6.72 13.75
C HIS A 386 2.16 7.07 13.65
N ARG A 387 1.44 6.36 12.76
CA ARG A 387 -0.01 6.57 12.51
C ARG A 387 -0.39 8.00 12.12
N GLU A 388 0.56 8.78 11.64
CA GLU A 388 0.30 10.06 11.01
C GLU A 388 -0.35 9.81 9.65
N GLU A 389 -1.55 10.35 9.44
CA GLU A 389 -2.30 10.27 8.16
C GLU A 389 -1.88 11.41 7.22
N ILE A 390 -1.70 12.63 7.75
CA ILE A 390 -1.40 13.82 6.93
C ILE A 390 0.02 13.73 6.36
N ILE A 391 0.18 14.01 5.07
CA ILE A 391 1.51 14.04 4.44
C ILE A 391 2.24 15.32 4.86
N GLN A 392 3.11 15.19 5.86
CA GLN A 392 3.82 16.32 6.47
C GLN A 392 4.80 17.03 5.52
N CYS A 393 5.53 16.26 4.71
CA CYS A 393 6.61 16.77 3.85
C CYS A 393 6.25 16.74 2.36
N LEU A 394 4.99 17.07 2.01
CA LEU A 394 4.53 17.15 0.62
C LEU A 394 5.28 18.23 -0.19
N PHE A 395 5.79 19.25 0.50
CA PHE A 395 6.70 20.26 -0.06
C PHE A 395 7.89 20.47 0.88
N ASN A 396 9.11 20.42 0.35
CA ASN A 396 10.31 20.84 1.07
C ASN A 396 11.20 21.70 0.17
N LYS A 397 11.68 22.84 0.69
CA LYS A 397 12.47 23.82 -0.09
C LYS A 397 13.79 23.23 -0.58
N THR A 398 14.36 22.27 0.14
CA THR A 398 15.61 21.59 -0.21
C THR A 398 15.50 20.68 -1.42
N ASP A 399 14.28 20.29 -1.81
CA ASP A 399 14.04 19.42 -2.98
C ASP A 399 14.07 20.21 -4.31
N CYS A 400 14.02 21.54 -4.25
CA CYS A 400 13.98 22.41 -5.41
C CYS A 400 15.39 22.63 -5.98
N LYS A 401 15.87 21.73 -6.83
CA LYS A 401 17.02 22.02 -7.70
C LYS A 401 16.53 22.90 -8.85
N SER A 402 17.15 24.06 -9.05
CA SER A 402 16.79 25.03 -10.09
C SER A 402 16.87 24.40 -11.49
N GLY A 403 15.73 24.31 -12.16
CA GLY A 403 15.61 23.81 -13.53
C GLY A 403 14.17 23.90 -14.03
N CYS A 404 13.99 24.34 -15.27
CA CYS A 404 12.67 24.43 -15.91
C CYS A 404 12.01 23.06 -16.03
N ILE A 405 10.74 22.94 -15.62
CA ILE A 405 9.88 21.77 -15.91
C ILE A 405 8.76 22.24 -16.85
N PRO A 406 8.62 21.67 -18.05
CA PRO A 406 7.60 22.08 -19.00
C PRO A 406 6.24 21.45 -18.68
N GLY A 407 5.19 22.27 -18.81
CA GLY A 407 3.82 21.82 -19.04
C GLY A 407 2.87 21.99 -17.85
N GLY A 408 1.83 22.79 -18.07
CA GLY A 408 0.76 23.12 -17.11
C GLY A 408 0.10 21.93 -16.42
N MET A 409 -0.64 22.23 -15.35
CA MET A 409 -1.07 21.26 -14.36
C MET A 409 -2.54 21.49 -13.98
N ILE A 410 -3.41 20.50 -14.20
CA ILE A 410 -4.59 20.27 -13.38
C ILE A 410 -4.16 19.24 -12.34
N LYS A 411 -3.88 19.67 -11.12
CA LYS A 411 -3.41 18.75 -10.07
C LYS A 411 -4.63 18.08 -9.45
N ASP A 412 -4.97 16.86 -9.86
CA ASP A 412 -5.87 15.99 -9.10
C ASP A 412 -5.03 15.27 -8.04
N VAL A 413 -5.13 15.68 -6.78
CA VAL A 413 -4.59 14.88 -5.66
C VAL A 413 -5.66 13.93 -5.20
N VAL A 414 -5.34 12.65 -5.31
CA VAL A 414 -6.21 11.60 -4.84
C VAL A 414 -5.69 11.03 -3.53
N SER A 415 -6.28 11.46 -2.41
CA SER A 415 -5.96 11.01 -1.04
C SER A 415 -7.12 10.19 -0.44
N LYS A 416 -6.90 9.42 0.63
CA LYS A 416 -7.90 8.51 1.24
C LYS A 416 -8.56 9.05 2.51
N GLU A 417 -8.20 10.25 2.94
CA GLU A 417 -8.24 10.64 4.35
C GLU A 417 -9.32 11.69 4.73
N LYS A 418 -9.23 12.23 5.95
CA LYS A 418 -10.22 13.17 6.54
C LYS A 418 -10.23 14.50 5.77
N LEU A 419 -11.34 14.76 5.09
CA LEU A 419 -11.52 15.84 4.11
C LEU A 419 -10.99 17.22 4.55
N ASN A 420 -11.36 17.71 5.74
CA ASN A 420 -11.09 19.11 6.09
C ASN A 420 -9.62 19.41 6.40
N GLN A 421 -8.92 18.53 7.12
CA GLN A 421 -7.51 18.74 7.50
C GLN A 421 -6.55 18.55 6.32
N VAL A 422 -6.84 17.56 5.47
CA VAL A 422 -6.10 17.31 4.23
C VAL A 422 -6.21 18.49 3.28
N LEU A 423 -7.42 19.01 3.09
CA LEU A 423 -7.67 20.16 2.21
C LEU A 423 -6.92 21.42 2.62
N GLU A 424 -6.66 21.65 3.91
CA GLU A 424 -5.91 22.83 4.35
C GLU A 424 -4.40 22.62 4.25
N HIS A 425 -3.89 21.52 4.80
CA HIS A 425 -2.45 21.27 4.88
C HIS A 425 -1.84 20.94 3.52
N GLU A 426 -2.39 19.96 2.79
CA GLU A 426 -1.83 19.49 1.53
C GLU A 426 -2.01 20.50 0.40
N LEU A 427 -3.19 21.12 0.29
CA LEU A 427 -3.41 22.18 -0.71
C LEU A 427 -2.45 23.35 -0.51
N SER A 428 -2.21 23.75 0.75
CA SER A 428 -1.25 24.79 1.08
C SER A 428 0.17 24.38 0.67
N ALA A 429 0.57 23.14 0.95
CA ALA A 429 1.88 22.62 0.53
C ALA A 429 2.02 22.59 -1.00
N ILE A 430 0.98 22.17 -1.73
CA ILE A 430 0.97 22.16 -3.20
C ILE A 430 1.10 23.56 -3.77
N LYS A 431 0.36 24.54 -3.23
CA LYS A 431 0.45 25.95 -3.65
C LYS A 431 1.83 26.54 -3.36
N LYS A 432 2.42 26.24 -2.19
CA LYS A 432 3.80 26.64 -1.85
C LYS A 432 4.81 26.03 -2.83
N ALA A 433 4.62 24.76 -3.22
CA ALA A 433 5.45 24.11 -4.22
C ALA A 433 5.36 24.82 -5.59
N CYS A 434 4.14 25.15 -6.03
CA CYS A 434 3.95 25.92 -7.27
C CYS A 434 4.68 27.27 -7.22
N ALA A 435 4.47 28.04 -6.16
CA ALA A 435 5.09 29.36 -5.98
C ALA A 435 6.63 29.29 -5.87
N SER A 436 7.19 28.16 -5.42
CA SER A 436 8.64 27.96 -5.36
C SER A 436 9.29 27.67 -6.72
N VAL A 437 8.52 27.14 -7.67
CA VAL A 437 8.96 26.92 -9.05
C VAL A 437 8.95 28.25 -9.81
N ASP A 438 7.85 28.99 -9.71
CA ASP A 438 7.69 30.33 -10.26
C ASP A 438 6.66 31.11 -9.40
N PRO A 439 6.99 32.31 -8.90
CA PRO A 439 6.07 33.10 -8.06
C PRO A 439 4.72 33.43 -8.72
N ILE A 440 4.66 33.52 -10.05
CA ILE A 440 3.43 33.82 -10.82
C ILE A 440 2.64 32.54 -11.08
N TYR A 441 3.25 31.38 -10.89
CA TYR A 441 2.67 30.10 -11.22
C TYR A 441 1.64 29.64 -10.17
N ASN A 442 0.37 29.88 -10.49
CA ASN A 442 -0.79 29.55 -9.66
C ASN A 442 -1.80 28.68 -10.41
N PRO A 443 -1.52 27.37 -10.60
CA PRO A 443 -2.37 26.48 -11.37
C PRO A 443 -3.68 26.14 -10.64
N GLN A 444 -4.70 25.73 -11.41
CA GLN A 444 -5.93 25.17 -10.86
C GLN A 444 -5.65 23.78 -10.24
N VAL A 445 -6.08 23.59 -8.99
CA VAL A 445 -5.91 22.35 -8.23
C VAL A 445 -7.29 21.78 -7.87
N THR A 446 -7.47 20.48 -8.10
CA THR A 446 -8.67 19.73 -7.71
C THR A 446 -8.22 18.61 -6.76
N ILE A 447 -8.94 18.38 -5.67
CA ILE A 447 -8.58 17.31 -4.72
C ILE A 447 -9.76 16.35 -4.67
N ILE A 448 -9.49 15.08 -4.99
CA ILE A 448 -10.49 14.01 -5.06
C ILE A 448 -10.12 12.96 -4.04
N MET A 449 -10.80 12.89 -2.92
CA MET A 449 -10.60 11.82 -1.96
C MET A 449 -11.22 10.52 -2.48
N VAL A 450 -10.46 9.43 -2.49
CA VAL A 450 -10.89 8.12 -2.96
C VAL A 450 -10.95 7.12 -1.82
N GLN A 451 -12.16 6.63 -1.51
CA GLN A 451 -12.34 5.62 -0.46
C GLN A 451 -12.79 4.27 -1.07
N ARG A 452 -11.91 3.26 -0.92
CA ARG A 452 -12.19 1.86 -1.35
C ARG A 452 -12.78 1.01 -0.23
N ARG A 453 -12.46 1.31 1.04
CA ARG A 453 -12.91 0.56 2.21
C ARG A 453 -14.04 1.32 2.88
N HIS A 454 -15.27 0.88 2.64
CA HIS A 454 -16.50 1.43 3.20
C HIS A 454 -17.57 0.32 3.32
N HIS A 455 -18.69 0.61 3.98
CA HIS A 455 -19.77 -0.35 4.22
C HIS A 455 -20.89 -0.35 3.17
N THR A 456 -20.95 0.67 2.29
CA THR A 456 -21.92 0.71 1.18
C THR A 456 -21.69 -0.40 0.16
N ARG A 457 -22.75 -1.09 -0.28
CA ARG A 457 -22.72 -2.07 -1.36
C ARG A 457 -23.85 -1.76 -2.34
N LEU A 458 -23.60 -1.99 -3.63
CA LEU A 458 -24.60 -1.84 -4.68
C LEU A 458 -24.88 -3.20 -5.31
N PHE A 459 -26.17 -3.48 -5.50
CA PHE A 459 -26.69 -4.70 -6.10
C PHE A 459 -27.51 -4.33 -7.34
N THR A 460 -27.62 -5.25 -8.30
CA THR A 460 -28.43 -5.03 -9.50
C THR A 460 -29.89 -5.34 -9.22
N GLY A 461 -30.79 -4.42 -9.54
CA GLY A 461 -32.24 -4.69 -9.43
C GLY A 461 -32.76 -5.76 -10.40
N ASN A 462 -32.01 -6.10 -11.46
CA ASN A 462 -32.37 -7.12 -12.45
C ASN A 462 -31.28 -8.20 -12.56
N TYR A 463 -31.50 -9.35 -11.91
CA TYR A 463 -30.67 -10.55 -12.04
C TYR A 463 -31.02 -11.40 -13.28
N GLY A 464 -31.57 -10.77 -14.35
CA GLY A 464 -32.01 -11.48 -15.56
C GLY A 464 -30.88 -12.21 -16.29
N ILE A 465 -31.23 -13.29 -16.99
CA ILE A 465 -30.33 -14.10 -17.82
C ILE A 465 -29.65 -13.18 -18.85
N GLY A 466 -28.33 -13.02 -18.73
CA GLY A 466 -27.53 -12.13 -19.59
C GLY A 466 -27.05 -10.84 -18.92
N SER A 467 -27.41 -10.55 -17.67
CA SER A 467 -26.85 -9.40 -16.94
C SER A 467 -25.38 -9.66 -16.58
N THR A 468 -24.46 -9.31 -17.49
CA THR A 468 -23.01 -9.30 -17.20
C THR A 468 -22.58 -8.17 -16.27
N VAL A 469 -23.55 -7.45 -15.69
CA VAL A 469 -23.32 -6.21 -14.96
C VAL A 469 -23.14 -6.55 -13.48
N PHE A 470 -21.93 -6.32 -12.98
CA PHE A 470 -21.49 -6.42 -11.57
C PHE A 470 -21.31 -7.83 -10.99
N ARG A 471 -20.20 -8.50 -11.37
CA ARG A 471 -19.66 -9.62 -10.56
C ARG A 471 -19.09 -9.17 -9.20
N SER A 472 -18.91 -7.86 -8.98
CA SER A 472 -18.45 -7.29 -7.71
C SER A 472 -19.20 -5.99 -7.40
N GLY A 473 -20.02 -5.97 -6.34
CA GLY A 473 -20.77 -4.80 -5.86
C GLY A 473 -19.93 -3.78 -5.06
N ASN A 474 -18.64 -3.67 -5.35
CA ASN A 474 -17.75 -2.73 -4.67
C ASN A 474 -17.85 -1.36 -5.34
N VAL A 475 -18.12 -0.34 -4.53
CA VAL A 475 -18.25 1.06 -4.97
C VAL A 475 -16.90 1.75 -4.78
N LEU A 476 -16.65 2.80 -5.56
CA LEU A 476 -15.58 3.74 -5.30
C LEU A 476 -16.22 5.07 -4.91
N TRP A 477 -15.97 5.54 -3.69
CA TRP A 477 -16.44 6.86 -3.26
C TRP A 477 -15.43 7.92 -3.69
N LEU A 478 -15.94 8.97 -4.34
CA LEU A 478 -15.22 10.18 -4.68
C LEU A 478 -15.81 11.32 -3.85
N ILE A 479 -15.03 11.90 -2.96
CA ILE A 479 -15.42 13.06 -2.14
C ILE A 479 -14.37 14.13 -2.32
N GLY A 480 -14.71 15.36 -2.67
CA GLY A 480 -13.68 16.35 -2.96
C GLY A 480 -14.19 17.76 -3.13
N LYS A 481 -13.23 18.70 -3.15
CA LYS A 481 -13.47 20.08 -3.54
C LYS A 481 -13.17 20.18 -5.02
N TYR A 482 -14.22 20.38 -5.80
CA TYR A 482 -14.13 20.26 -7.24
C TYR A 482 -14.00 21.62 -7.92
N ALA A 483 -12.95 21.76 -8.72
CA ALA A 483 -12.83 22.89 -9.64
C ALA A 483 -13.46 22.58 -11.03
N ILE A 484 -14.00 21.36 -11.19
CA ILE A 484 -14.52 20.77 -12.43
C ILE A 484 -15.88 20.10 -12.14
N PRO A 485 -16.85 20.12 -13.08
CA PRO A 485 -18.11 19.37 -12.96
C PRO A 485 -17.95 17.89 -12.56
N PRO A 486 -18.79 17.35 -11.65
CA PRO A 486 -18.70 15.96 -11.19
C PRO A 486 -18.76 14.91 -12.32
N THR A 487 -19.54 15.15 -13.37
CA THR A 487 -19.65 14.24 -14.54
C THR A 487 -18.33 14.02 -15.26
N LEU A 488 -17.51 15.07 -15.36
CA LEU A 488 -16.18 15.00 -15.97
C LEU A 488 -15.23 14.21 -15.08
N ILE A 489 -15.30 14.41 -13.76
CA ILE A 489 -14.47 13.67 -12.80
C ILE A 489 -14.74 12.16 -12.89
N PHE A 490 -16.01 11.74 -12.89
CA PHE A 490 -16.35 10.32 -13.04
C PHE A 490 -15.82 9.72 -14.35
N THR A 491 -15.89 10.49 -15.45
CA THR A 491 -15.38 10.06 -16.75
C THR A 491 -13.86 9.93 -16.72
N CYS A 492 -13.13 10.93 -16.19
CA CYS A 492 -11.68 10.88 -16.00
C CYS A 492 -11.25 9.70 -15.14
N VAL A 493 -11.89 9.49 -13.99
CA VAL A 493 -11.60 8.37 -13.08
C VAL A 493 -11.80 7.02 -13.77
N ALA A 494 -12.90 6.83 -14.50
CA ALA A 494 -13.18 5.61 -15.23
C ALA A 494 -12.15 5.35 -16.35
N MET A 495 -11.75 6.41 -17.07
CA MET A 495 -10.73 6.32 -18.12
C MET A 495 -9.35 5.98 -17.55
N LEU A 496 -8.98 6.59 -16.43
CA LEU A 496 -7.72 6.30 -15.75
C LEU A 496 -7.69 4.86 -15.25
N ALA A 497 -8.80 4.30 -14.74
CA ALA A 497 -8.89 2.92 -14.24
C ALA A 497 -8.43 1.84 -15.25
N LEU A 498 -8.39 2.15 -16.54
CA LEU A 498 -7.92 1.26 -17.61
C LEU A 498 -6.42 1.39 -17.92
N ARG A 499 -5.72 2.37 -17.34
CA ARG A 499 -4.30 2.66 -17.59
C ARG A 499 -3.34 2.01 -16.59
N TYR A 500 -3.81 1.05 -15.80
CA TYR A 500 -2.94 0.36 -14.86
C TYR A 500 -2.01 -0.62 -15.59
N ALA A 501 -0.73 -0.28 -15.65
CA ALA A 501 0.26 -0.97 -16.47
C ALA A 501 0.48 -2.45 -16.12
N ARG A 502 0.13 -2.91 -14.91
CA ARG A 502 0.47 -4.28 -14.43
C ARG A 502 -0.53 -5.36 -14.83
N CYS A 503 -1.67 -5.02 -15.42
CA CYS A 503 -2.64 -6.02 -15.88
C CYS A 503 -3.49 -5.53 -17.05
N THR A 504 -4.18 -6.48 -17.69
CA THR A 504 -5.12 -6.21 -18.79
C THR A 504 -6.57 -6.17 -18.31
N SER A 505 -6.82 -5.40 -17.25
CA SER A 505 -8.16 -5.18 -16.70
C SER A 505 -8.29 -3.81 -16.04
N SER A 506 -9.50 -3.25 -16.09
CA SER A 506 -9.88 -2.10 -15.29
C SER A 506 -9.71 -2.43 -13.81
N VAL A 507 -9.06 -1.52 -13.09
CA VAL A 507 -8.85 -1.65 -11.65
C VAL A 507 -9.91 -0.88 -10.85
N SER A 508 -10.12 -1.25 -9.58
CA SER A 508 -11.19 -0.69 -8.73
C SER A 508 -10.89 0.68 -8.12
N VAL A 509 -9.69 1.21 -8.37
CA VAL A 509 -9.17 2.51 -7.88
C VAL A 509 -8.34 3.09 -9.02
N VAL A 510 -8.26 4.41 -9.14
CA VAL A 510 -7.41 5.04 -10.16
C VAL A 510 -5.95 4.61 -10.04
N PRO A 511 -5.22 4.35 -11.16
CA PRO A 511 -3.84 3.89 -11.14
C PRO A 511 -2.87 4.74 -10.33
N PRO A 512 -2.92 6.10 -10.33
CA PRO A 512 -2.04 6.91 -9.49
C PRO A 512 -2.07 6.47 -8.01
N VAL A 513 -3.27 6.26 -7.44
CA VAL A 513 -3.39 5.80 -6.04
C VAL A 513 -2.89 4.37 -5.87
N TYR A 514 -3.13 3.49 -6.85
CA TYR A 514 -2.55 2.15 -6.81
C TYR A 514 -1.03 2.19 -6.82
N TYR A 515 -0.42 3.05 -7.63
CA TYR A 515 1.02 3.20 -7.71
C TYR A 515 1.60 3.79 -6.43
N ALA A 516 0.95 4.80 -5.83
CA ALA A 516 1.33 5.30 -4.51
C ALA A 516 1.28 4.19 -3.45
N HIS A 517 0.21 3.39 -3.44
CA HIS A 517 0.10 2.25 -2.53
C HIS A 517 1.20 1.19 -2.73
N LEU A 518 1.52 0.86 -3.98
CA LEU A 518 2.62 -0.05 -4.31
C LEU A 518 3.97 0.51 -3.86
N LEU A 519 4.21 1.80 -4.08
CA LEU A 519 5.43 2.48 -3.68
C LEU A 519 5.58 2.52 -2.16
N ALA A 520 4.52 2.85 -1.41
CA ALA A 520 4.53 2.82 0.05
C ALA A 520 4.79 1.41 0.60
N SER A 521 4.13 0.40 0.01
CA SER A 521 4.31 -1.01 0.39
C SER A 521 5.73 -1.49 0.13
N GLN A 522 6.32 -1.08 -1.00
CA GLN A 522 7.69 -1.43 -1.35
C GLN A 522 8.71 -0.70 -0.47
N ALA A 523 8.47 0.58 -0.17
CA ALA A 523 9.31 1.37 0.72
C ALA A 523 9.35 0.84 2.16
N ARG A 524 8.27 0.20 2.64
CA ARG A 524 8.26 -0.50 3.93
C ARG A 524 9.31 -1.60 4.00
N LEU A 525 9.63 -2.24 2.88
CA LEU A 525 10.65 -3.28 2.80
C LEU A 525 12.08 -2.74 2.92
N TYR A 526 12.27 -1.43 2.77
CA TYR A 526 13.58 -0.81 2.88
C TYR A 526 13.99 -0.52 4.31
N ILE A 527 13.00 -0.39 5.21
CA ILE A 527 13.22 -0.08 6.61
C ILE A 527 13.85 -1.28 7.30
N LYS A 528 15.02 -1.07 7.91
CA LYS A 528 15.63 -2.02 8.86
C LYS A 528 15.87 -1.35 10.20
N PRO A 529 15.81 -2.11 11.31
CA PRO A 529 16.36 -1.64 12.58
C PRO A 529 17.84 -1.36 12.36
N GLY A 530 18.30 -0.13 12.62
CA GLY A 530 19.72 0.17 12.67
C GLY A 530 20.39 -0.48 13.88
N ASP A 531 21.73 -0.53 13.88
CA ASP A 531 22.53 -1.09 14.98
C ASP A 531 22.29 -0.37 16.33
N THR A 532 21.83 0.88 16.27
CA THR A 532 21.46 1.73 17.43
C THR A 532 19.97 1.65 17.79
N GLY A 533 19.17 0.86 17.07
CA GLY A 533 17.71 0.82 17.21
C GLY A 533 16.97 1.95 16.48
N GLU A 534 17.68 2.92 15.89
CA GLU A 534 17.07 3.95 15.04
C GLU A 534 16.68 3.35 13.67
N LEU A 535 15.45 3.63 13.24
CA LEU A 535 14.95 3.21 11.93
C LEU A 535 15.52 4.15 10.86
N SER A 536 16.43 3.64 10.03
CA SER A 536 16.96 4.37 8.89
C SER A 536 16.13 4.07 7.63
N PHE A 537 15.77 5.13 6.90
CA PHE A 537 15.14 5.01 5.60
C PHE A 537 16.19 5.29 4.52
N PRO A 538 16.71 4.26 3.83
CA PRO A 538 17.75 4.45 2.84
C PRO A 538 17.22 5.22 1.62
N GLU A 539 18.06 6.07 1.03
CA GLU A 539 17.70 6.76 -0.19
C GLU A 539 17.72 5.81 -1.39
N ILE A 540 16.66 5.85 -2.20
CA ILE A 540 16.61 5.13 -3.48
C ILE A 540 17.58 5.80 -4.45
N LYS A 541 18.39 5.02 -5.17
CA LYS A 541 19.33 5.60 -6.13
C LYS A 541 18.63 6.25 -7.33
N ASP A 542 19.21 7.34 -7.82
CA ASP A 542 18.67 8.09 -8.95
C ASP A 542 18.59 7.26 -10.24
N SER A 543 19.51 6.31 -10.44
CA SER A 543 19.45 5.32 -11.53
C SER A 543 18.12 4.56 -11.56
N VAL A 544 17.54 4.26 -10.40
CA VAL A 544 16.28 3.53 -10.26
C VAL A 544 15.10 4.48 -10.38
N LYS A 545 15.17 5.65 -9.71
CA LYS A 545 14.13 6.69 -9.81
C LYS A 545 13.89 7.11 -11.27
N ASN A 546 14.94 7.15 -12.09
CA ASN A 546 14.89 7.60 -13.49
C ASN A 546 14.63 6.48 -14.51
N SER A 547 14.70 5.20 -14.11
CA SER A 547 14.56 4.05 -15.03
C SER A 547 13.14 3.84 -15.60
N GLY A 548 12.12 4.32 -14.86
CA GLY A 548 10.71 4.07 -15.15
C GLY A 548 9.93 3.80 -13.87
N MET A 549 8.86 3.02 -13.96
CA MET A 549 8.01 2.68 -12.82
C MET A 549 8.57 1.48 -12.03
N PHE A 550 9.70 1.65 -11.33
CA PHE A 550 10.40 0.55 -10.62
C PHE A 550 9.52 -0.19 -9.59
N PHE A 551 8.51 0.48 -9.05
CA PHE A 551 7.49 -0.06 -8.14
C PHE A 551 6.42 -0.95 -8.82
N CYS A 552 6.50 -1.15 -10.14
CA CYS A 552 5.54 -1.97 -10.88
C CYS A 552 5.68 -3.48 -10.71
#